data_AF-A0A173TKC1-F1
#
_entry.id   AF-A0A173TKC1-F1
#
_cell.length_a   1.000
_cell.length_b   1.000
_cell.length_c   1.000
_cell.angle_alpha   90.00
_cell.angle_beta   90.00
_cell.angle_gamma   90.00
#
_symmetry.space_group_name_H-M   'P 1'
#
loop_
_entity.id
_entity.type
_entity.pdbx_description
1 polymer ?
#
loop_
_entity_poly.entity_id
_entity_poly.type
_entity_poly.pdbx_seq_one_letter_code
_entity_poly.pdbx_strand_id
1 'polypeptide(L)'
;MNLKKKLWRLLSVLSILLLVILPISGCDYSFSAESNTETGTYTTLSETTDYTSDSATEQNKTSNIESGNTSTTEKKQIDETDGYLDKDGSYTSKEDIMNYLIEYGQLPNNFITKKEAKKLGWSGGSLEPYAPGKCIGGDYFGNYEKVLPVVSDRTYHECDIDTLNAKSRGAKRIIYSDDGQIYYTDNHYKSFTLLYGDDVQ
;
A
#
# COMPACT_ATOMS: atom_id res chain seq x y z
N MET A 1 16.65 13.70 -31.78
CA MET A 1 16.83 15.17 -31.90
C MET A 1 16.29 15.86 -30.64
N ASN A 2 17.20 16.44 -29.84
CA ASN A 2 17.01 17.08 -28.51
C ASN A 2 15.58 17.34 -27.97
N LEU A 3 15.12 16.47 -27.05
CA LEU A 3 13.94 16.69 -26.19
C LEU A 3 14.10 17.87 -25.22
N LYS A 4 15.35 18.22 -24.87
CA LYS A 4 15.75 19.28 -23.92
C LYS A 4 15.25 20.70 -24.27
N LYS A 5 14.68 20.92 -25.47
CA LYS A 5 14.20 22.24 -25.92
C LYS A 5 12.72 22.54 -25.60
N LYS A 6 11.90 21.56 -25.19
CA LYS A 6 10.48 21.80 -24.84
C LYS A 6 10.26 22.31 -23.41
N LEU A 7 11.15 21.98 -22.47
CA LEU A 7 10.96 22.28 -21.04
C LEU A 7 11.11 23.77 -20.69
N TRP A 8 11.82 24.55 -21.50
CA TRP A 8 12.17 25.94 -21.15
C TRP A 8 11.13 27.01 -21.57
N ARG A 9 10.00 26.61 -22.17
CA ARG A 9 8.96 27.56 -22.65
C ARG A 9 7.79 27.77 -21.68
N LEU A 10 7.80 27.14 -20.50
CA LEU A 10 6.72 27.22 -19.50
C LEU A 10 7.03 28.16 -18.31
N LEU A 11 8.20 28.80 -18.30
CA LEU A 11 8.71 29.60 -17.17
C LEU A 11 8.66 31.13 -17.39
N SER A 12 7.96 31.62 -18.41
CA SER A 12 8.04 33.04 -18.83
C SER A 12 6.73 33.84 -18.74
N VAL A 13 5.64 33.30 -18.19
CA VAL A 13 4.33 34.00 -18.16
C VAL A 13 3.61 33.83 -16.81
N LEU A 14 4.27 34.24 -15.72
CA LEU A 14 3.58 34.64 -14.50
C LEU A 14 4.38 35.72 -13.74
N SER A 15 4.45 36.89 -14.36
CA SER A 15 4.89 38.14 -13.71
C SER A 15 3.89 39.23 -14.07
N ILE A 16 3.71 40.18 -13.14
CA ILE A 16 2.69 41.25 -13.11
C ILE A 16 1.35 40.84 -12.46
N LEU A 17 0.83 41.75 -11.64
CA LEU A 17 -0.39 41.70 -10.79
C LEU A 17 -0.23 40.86 -9.49
N LEU A 18 -0.43 41.39 -8.29
CA LEU A 18 -0.94 42.70 -7.86
C LEU A 18 -0.19 43.21 -6.62
N LEU A 19 0.20 44.48 -6.63
CA LEU A 19 0.84 45.16 -5.49
C LEU A 19 -0.25 45.90 -4.69
N VAL A 20 -0.62 45.38 -3.52
CA VAL A 20 -1.50 46.09 -2.57
C VAL A 20 -0.84 46.13 -1.20
N ILE A 21 -0.33 47.31 -0.86
CA ILE A 21 0.13 47.66 0.49
C ILE A 21 -1.03 48.40 1.18
N LEU A 22 -1.32 48.06 2.44
CA LEU A 22 -1.40 49.01 3.56
C LEU A 22 -1.54 48.25 4.90
N PRO A 23 -0.96 48.75 6.01
CA PRO A 23 -0.93 48.05 7.29
C PRO A 23 -2.05 48.50 8.23
N ILE A 24 -2.49 47.60 9.12
CA ILE A 24 -3.24 47.97 10.33
C ILE A 24 -2.69 47.15 11.52
N SER A 25 -2.57 47.82 12.66
CA SER A 25 -2.25 47.32 14.01
C SER A 25 -2.85 45.94 14.31
N GLY A 26 -2.21 45.06 15.10
CA GLY A 26 -1.38 45.39 16.27
C GLY A 26 -2.23 45.30 17.54
N CYS A 27 -2.40 44.07 18.04
CA CYS A 27 -2.92 43.77 19.37
C CYS A 27 -2.03 42.70 20.00
N ASP A 28 -1.34 43.07 21.08
CA ASP A 28 -0.69 42.10 21.96
C ASP A 28 -1.72 41.16 22.59
N TYR A 29 -1.38 39.87 22.67
CA TYR A 29 -1.95 38.98 23.68
C TYR A 29 -0.86 38.05 24.18
N SER A 30 -0.18 38.48 25.23
CA SER A 30 0.61 37.61 26.09
C SER A 30 -0.32 36.90 27.07
N PHE A 31 -0.40 35.57 26.99
CA PHE A 31 -0.80 34.76 28.15
C PHE A 31 -0.07 33.43 28.19
N SER A 32 0.08 32.93 29.41
CA SER A 32 1.11 31.97 29.82
C SER A 32 0.93 30.56 29.28
N ALA A 33 2.05 29.84 29.20
CA ALA A 33 2.07 28.40 29.08
C ALA A 33 1.52 27.73 30.36
N GLU A 34 0.85 26.60 30.20
CA GLU A 34 0.78 25.57 31.24
C GLU A 34 0.93 24.19 30.59
N SER A 35 1.97 23.47 31.01
CA SER A 35 2.24 22.10 30.60
C SER A 35 1.41 21.14 31.44
N ASN A 36 0.66 20.24 30.82
CA ASN A 36 0.18 19.03 31.47
C ASN A 36 0.72 17.80 30.74
N THR A 37 1.86 17.31 31.23
CA THR A 37 2.33 15.95 30.99
C THR A 37 1.45 15.00 31.79
N GLU A 38 0.59 14.22 31.13
CA GLU A 38 -0.12 13.14 31.80
C GLU A 38 0.48 11.78 31.41
N THR A 39 1.20 11.19 32.36
CA THR A 39 1.86 9.89 32.25
C THR A 39 0.86 8.76 32.40
N GLY A 40 0.41 8.20 31.27
CA GLY A 40 -0.41 6.98 31.24
C GLY A 40 0.44 5.71 31.36
N THR A 41 0.79 5.30 32.59
CA THR A 41 1.45 4.01 32.85
C THR A 41 0.51 2.84 32.58
N TYR A 42 0.82 1.99 31.60
CA TYR A 42 0.19 0.68 31.48
C TYR A 42 1.02 -0.37 32.24
N THR A 43 0.48 -0.81 33.37
CA THR A 43 1.09 -1.84 34.23
C THR A 43 0.96 -3.22 33.60
N THR A 44 2.07 -3.91 33.43
CA THR A 44 2.12 -5.35 33.14
C THR A 44 1.45 -6.13 34.27
N LEU A 45 0.31 -6.79 34.00
CA LEU A 45 -0.18 -7.89 34.83
C LEU A 45 -0.04 -9.20 34.05
N SER A 46 1.03 -9.92 34.38
CA SER A 46 1.09 -11.36 34.24
C SER A 46 0.26 -12.01 35.35
N GLU A 47 -0.70 -12.86 35.02
CA GLU A 47 -1.20 -13.85 35.98
C GLU A 47 -1.20 -15.24 35.34
N THR A 48 -0.28 -16.06 35.84
CA THR A 48 -0.20 -17.49 35.58
C THR A 48 -1.22 -18.20 36.45
N THR A 49 -2.06 -19.05 35.86
CA THR A 49 -2.71 -20.14 36.61
C THR A 49 -2.45 -21.48 35.93
N ASP A 50 -1.50 -22.22 36.49
CA ASP A 50 -1.31 -23.64 36.20
C ASP A 50 -2.55 -24.44 36.63
N TYR A 51 -3.03 -25.34 35.77
CA TYR A 51 -3.76 -26.53 36.23
C TYR A 51 -3.45 -27.77 35.39
N THR A 52 -3.07 -28.83 36.11
CA THR A 52 -2.62 -30.15 35.63
C THR A 52 -2.66 -31.07 36.86
N SER A 53 -2.97 -32.36 36.76
CA SER A 53 -3.19 -33.24 35.60
C SER A 53 -4.70 -33.68 35.54
N ASP A 54 -5.18 -34.80 34.97
CA ASP A 54 -4.53 -36.01 34.44
C ASP A 54 -5.44 -36.87 33.54
N SER A 55 -4.78 -37.70 32.71
CA SER A 55 -5.15 -39.05 32.25
C SER A 55 -6.44 -39.29 31.42
N ALA A 56 -6.46 -40.19 30.43
CA ALA A 56 -5.43 -41.15 29.98
C ALA A 56 -5.68 -41.65 28.52
N THR A 57 -4.59 -41.85 27.76
CA THR A 57 -4.22 -42.92 26.78
C THR A 57 -5.31 -43.57 25.86
N GLU A 58 -5.12 -43.94 24.59
CA GLU A 58 -4.04 -44.59 23.79
C GLU A 58 -4.30 -44.36 22.27
N GLN A 59 -3.45 -44.66 21.26
CA GLN A 59 -2.00 -44.88 21.09
C GLN A 59 -1.66 -44.77 19.57
N ASN A 60 -0.42 -44.41 19.24
CA ASN A 60 0.39 -44.79 18.06
C ASN A 60 -0.21 -44.87 16.63
N LYS A 61 0.45 -44.17 15.67
CA LYS A 61 1.41 -44.81 14.75
C LYS A 61 2.32 -43.83 13.99
N THR A 62 3.64 -43.99 14.16
CA THR A 62 4.70 -43.30 13.41
C THR A 62 4.85 -43.82 11.98
N SER A 63 5.13 -42.92 11.04
CA SER A 63 5.81 -43.21 9.76
C SER A 63 6.70 -42.03 9.35
N ASN A 64 8.00 -42.11 9.62
CA ASN A 64 8.99 -41.26 8.96
C ASN A 64 9.26 -41.80 7.55
N ILE A 65 9.30 -40.94 6.53
CA ILE A 65 10.19 -41.12 5.38
C ILE A 65 10.89 -39.79 5.14
N GLU A 66 12.22 -39.86 5.08
CA GLU A 66 13.14 -38.77 4.83
C GLU A 66 13.70 -38.87 3.40
N SER A 67 14.25 -37.76 2.91
CA SER A 67 15.19 -37.67 1.77
C SER A 67 14.60 -37.68 0.35
N GLY A 68 15.15 -36.79 -0.49
CA GLY A 68 14.75 -36.64 -1.89
C GLY A 68 14.94 -35.25 -2.48
N ASN A 69 16.09 -34.61 -2.25
CA ASN A 69 16.42 -33.34 -2.93
C ASN A 69 16.62 -33.57 -4.44
N THR A 70 15.81 -32.93 -5.28
CA THR A 70 16.17 -32.62 -6.67
C THR A 70 15.61 -31.24 -7.04
N SER A 71 16.50 -30.24 -7.06
CA SER A 71 16.28 -29.02 -7.83
C SER A 71 16.17 -29.34 -9.31
N THR A 72 15.02 -29.05 -9.93
CA THR A 72 14.95 -28.81 -11.38
C THR A 72 14.34 -27.45 -11.63
N THR A 73 15.20 -26.50 -11.96
CA THR A 73 14.83 -25.17 -12.44
C THR A 73 14.16 -25.29 -13.81
N GLU A 74 12.86 -25.49 -13.85
CA GLU A 74 12.09 -25.29 -15.07
C GLU A 74 11.76 -23.81 -15.23
N LYS A 75 12.68 -23.11 -15.89
CA LYS A 75 12.51 -21.77 -16.43
C LYS A 75 11.36 -21.80 -17.45
N LYS A 76 10.12 -21.63 -16.97
CA LYS A 76 8.96 -21.48 -17.84
C LYS A 76 9.21 -20.28 -18.76
N GLN A 77 9.41 -20.58 -20.04
CA GLN A 77 9.49 -19.58 -21.11
C GLN A 77 8.26 -18.67 -20.97
N ILE A 78 8.49 -17.37 -20.81
CA ILE A 78 7.43 -16.38 -20.91
C ILE A 78 7.18 -16.25 -22.41
N ASP A 79 6.03 -16.76 -22.84
CA ASP A 79 5.56 -16.61 -24.22
C ASP A 79 5.31 -15.13 -24.45
N GLU A 80 6.05 -14.50 -25.36
CA GLU A 80 5.88 -13.09 -25.75
C GLU A 80 4.62 -12.94 -26.62
N THR A 81 3.46 -13.24 -26.03
CA THR A 81 2.19 -12.76 -26.54
C THR A 81 2.15 -11.26 -26.33
N ASP A 82 1.87 -10.52 -27.41
CA ASP A 82 1.82 -9.05 -27.51
C ASP A 82 0.68 -8.48 -26.63
N GLY A 83 0.92 -8.48 -25.31
CA GLY A 83 -0.09 -8.42 -24.26
C GLY A 83 -0.40 -7.02 -23.77
N TYR A 84 -0.79 -6.13 -24.67
CA TYR A 84 -1.22 -4.78 -24.29
C TYR A 84 -2.44 -4.85 -23.37
N LEU A 85 -2.30 -4.37 -22.12
CA LEU A 85 -3.42 -4.23 -21.21
C LEU A 85 -4.34 -3.13 -21.74
N ASP A 86 -5.65 -3.38 -21.78
CA ASP A 86 -6.62 -2.36 -22.18
C ASP A 86 -6.68 -1.28 -21.09
N LYS A 87 -6.52 -0.01 -21.47
CA LYS A 87 -6.62 1.12 -20.53
C LYS A 87 -7.98 1.21 -19.84
N ASP A 88 -9.05 0.76 -20.51
CA ASP A 88 -10.40 0.71 -19.94
C ASP A 88 -10.74 -0.66 -19.31
N GLY A 89 -9.77 -1.59 -19.30
CA GLY A 89 -9.88 -2.90 -18.67
C GLY A 89 -10.01 -2.83 -17.14
N SER A 90 -10.61 -3.88 -16.56
CA SER A 90 -10.71 -4.06 -15.11
C SER A 90 -9.80 -5.19 -14.66
N TYR A 91 -8.75 -4.83 -13.91
CA TYR A 91 -7.70 -5.74 -13.48
C TYR A 91 -7.61 -5.79 -11.95
N THR A 92 -7.24 -6.94 -11.40
CA THR A 92 -7.06 -7.11 -9.94
C THR A 92 -5.97 -8.09 -9.53
N SER A 93 -5.33 -8.83 -10.45
CA SER A 93 -4.26 -9.76 -10.07
C SER A 93 -2.96 -9.00 -9.77
N LYS A 94 -2.05 -9.63 -9.01
CA LYS A 94 -0.75 -9.04 -8.67
C LYS A 94 0.06 -8.66 -9.93
N GLU A 95 0.14 -9.58 -10.88
CA GLU A 95 0.83 -9.41 -12.15
C GLU A 95 0.17 -8.33 -13.03
N ASP A 96 -1.17 -8.33 -13.19
CA ASP A 96 -1.85 -7.34 -14.03
C ASP A 96 -1.73 -5.93 -13.45
N ILE A 97 -1.87 -5.76 -12.13
CA ILE A 97 -1.76 -4.46 -11.47
C ILE A 97 -0.33 -3.91 -11.56
N MET A 98 0.68 -4.76 -11.37
CA MET A 98 2.08 -4.40 -11.59
C MET A 98 2.29 -3.89 -13.03
N ASN A 99 1.88 -4.68 -14.04
CA ASN A 99 2.04 -4.32 -15.44
C ASN A 99 1.26 -3.04 -15.81
N TYR A 100 0.04 -2.86 -15.30
CA TYR A 100 -0.77 -1.67 -15.55
C TYR A 100 -0.16 -0.41 -14.90
N LEU A 101 0.41 -0.53 -13.69
CA LEU A 101 1.13 0.57 -13.05
C LEU A 101 2.40 0.96 -13.80
N ILE A 102 3.14 -0.01 -14.36
CA ILE A 102 4.33 0.24 -15.19
C ILE A 102 3.96 0.99 -16.49
N GLU A 103 2.91 0.53 -17.18
CA GLU A 103 2.49 1.10 -18.48
C GLU A 103 1.81 2.48 -18.32
N TYR A 104 0.97 2.66 -17.30
CA TYR A 104 0.10 3.83 -17.19
C TYR A 104 0.38 4.78 -16.02
N GLY A 105 1.19 4.39 -15.03
CA GLY A 105 1.52 5.22 -13.86
C GLY A 105 0.32 5.53 -12.93
N GLN A 106 -0.77 4.78 -13.06
CA GLN A 106 -2.00 4.95 -12.28
C GLN A 106 -2.71 3.61 -12.08
N LEU A 107 -3.63 3.51 -11.13
CA LEU A 107 -4.48 2.32 -11.00
C LEU A 107 -5.53 2.22 -12.13
N PRO A 108 -6.00 1.00 -12.43
CA PRO A 108 -7.19 0.76 -13.27
C PRO A 108 -8.46 1.45 -12.75
N ASN A 109 -9.41 1.70 -13.64
CA ASN A 109 -10.67 2.40 -13.31
C ASN A 109 -11.61 1.61 -12.38
N ASN A 110 -11.33 0.34 -12.07
CA ASN A 110 -12.05 -0.44 -11.06
C ASN A 110 -11.59 -0.18 -9.61
N PHE A 111 -10.63 0.71 -9.36
CA PHE A 111 -10.25 1.11 -8.00
C PHE A 111 -10.98 2.38 -7.54
N ILE A 112 -11.32 2.41 -6.24
CA ILE A 112 -11.78 3.61 -5.54
C ILE A 112 -11.08 3.72 -4.18
N THR A 113 -10.89 4.93 -3.68
CA THR A 113 -10.26 5.16 -2.37
C THR A 113 -11.18 4.70 -1.23
N LYS A 114 -10.60 4.41 -0.05
CA LYS A 114 -11.37 4.19 1.19
C LYS A 114 -12.30 5.36 1.48
N LYS A 115 -11.93 6.59 1.11
CA LYS A 115 -12.75 7.80 1.28
C LYS A 115 -14.00 7.78 0.39
N GLU A 116 -13.87 7.31 -0.84
CA GLU A 116 -15.01 7.18 -1.77
C GLU A 116 -15.92 6.02 -1.39
N ALA A 117 -15.36 4.86 -1.05
CA ALA A 117 -16.12 3.73 -0.53
C ALA A 117 -16.94 4.12 0.72
N LYS A 118 -16.34 4.88 1.66
CA LYS A 118 -17.05 5.39 2.85
C LYS A 118 -18.24 6.31 2.52
N LYS A 119 -18.19 7.09 1.44
CA LYS A 119 -19.35 7.90 0.99
C LYS A 119 -20.52 7.02 0.51
N LEU A 120 -20.25 5.80 0.08
CA LEU A 120 -21.23 4.80 -0.33
C LEU A 120 -21.74 3.95 0.86
N GLY A 121 -21.32 4.26 2.09
CA GLY A 121 -21.72 3.54 3.31
C GLY A 121 -20.78 2.42 3.75
N TRP A 122 -19.69 2.16 3.02
CA TRP A 122 -18.74 1.09 3.36
C TRP A 122 -17.91 1.44 4.61
N SER A 123 -18.02 0.61 5.65
CA SER A 123 -17.24 0.72 6.89
C SER A 123 -16.05 -0.24 6.97
N GLY A 124 -15.96 -1.22 6.06
CA GLY A 124 -14.96 -2.28 6.04
C GLY A 124 -15.52 -3.60 5.48
N GLY A 125 -14.68 -4.63 5.41
CA GLY A 125 -15.07 -5.92 4.83
C GLY A 125 -15.16 -5.90 3.31
N SER A 126 -16.05 -6.72 2.73
CA SER A 126 -16.30 -6.74 1.27
C SER A 126 -16.79 -5.38 0.77
N LEU A 127 -16.30 -4.96 -0.40
CA LEU A 127 -16.74 -3.73 -1.08
C LEU A 127 -17.94 -3.96 -2.02
N GLU A 128 -18.10 -5.17 -2.54
CA GLU A 128 -19.10 -5.53 -3.55
C GLU A 128 -20.54 -5.07 -3.23
N PRO A 129 -21.05 -5.15 -1.97
CA PRO A 129 -22.40 -4.68 -1.64
C PRO A 129 -22.61 -3.16 -1.74
N TYR A 130 -21.53 -2.37 -1.76
CA TYR A 130 -21.55 -0.90 -1.73
C TYR A 130 -21.07 -0.29 -3.05
N ALA A 131 -20.11 -0.93 -3.72
CA ALA A 131 -19.59 -0.54 -5.03
C ALA A 131 -19.32 -1.81 -5.85
N PRO A 132 -20.33 -2.34 -6.57
CA PRO A 132 -20.18 -3.54 -7.37
C PRO A 132 -19.07 -3.40 -8.42
N GLY A 133 -18.27 -4.45 -8.59
CA GLY A 133 -17.14 -4.47 -9.51
C GLY A 133 -15.99 -3.50 -9.15
N LYS A 134 -15.89 -3.03 -7.91
CA LYS A 134 -14.80 -2.15 -7.45
C LYS A 134 -13.89 -2.81 -6.40
N CYS A 135 -12.65 -2.32 -6.34
CA CYS A 135 -11.63 -2.64 -5.37
C CYS A 135 -11.18 -1.39 -4.60
N ILE A 136 -10.60 -1.56 -3.42
CA ILE A 136 -10.03 -0.45 -2.63
C ILE A 136 -8.61 -0.14 -3.13
N GLY A 137 -8.29 1.13 -3.38
CA GLY A 137 -6.92 1.55 -3.68
C GLY A 137 -6.76 3.03 -3.98
N GLY A 138 -5.50 3.47 -4.05
CA GLY A 138 -5.12 4.87 -4.27
C GLY A 138 -5.03 5.71 -2.99
N ASP A 139 -5.23 5.10 -1.81
CA ASP A 139 -4.94 5.75 -0.54
C ASP A 139 -3.43 5.78 -0.27
N TYR A 140 -2.95 6.84 0.38
CA TYR A 140 -1.56 6.98 0.82
C TYR A 140 -1.14 5.87 1.79
N PHE A 141 0.05 5.29 1.55
CA PHE A 141 0.69 4.30 2.41
C PHE A 141 1.83 4.96 3.20
N GLY A 142 1.67 5.05 4.52
CA GLY A 142 2.54 5.88 5.37
C GLY A 142 3.97 5.39 5.58
N ASN A 143 4.27 4.12 5.33
CA ASN A 143 5.58 3.49 5.58
C ASN A 143 6.18 3.85 6.96
N TYR A 144 5.36 3.87 8.02
CA TYR A 144 5.75 4.36 9.34
C TYR A 144 6.85 3.49 9.98
N GLU A 145 6.81 2.20 9.69
CA GLU A 145 7.78 1.18 10.09
C GLU A 145 9.08 1.25 9.27
N LYS A 146 9.12 2.03 8.18
CA LYS A 146 10.27 2.23 7.29
C LYS A 146 10.85 0.94 6.71
N VAL A 147 9.96 -0.01 6.39
CA VAL A 147 10.34 -1.29 5.76
C VAL A 147 10.59 -1.12 4.25
N LEU A 148 9.96 -0.12 3.62
CA LEU A 148 10.28 0.31 2.25
C LEU A 148 11.30 1.46 2.27
N PRO A 149 12.12 1.64 1.21
CA PRO A 149 13.12 2.70 1.13
C PRO A 149 12.55 4.09 1.37
N VAL A 150 13.25 4.90 2.15
CA VAL A 150 12.88 6.29 2.48
C VAL A 150 13.73 7.24 1.64
N VAL A 151 13.18 7.69 0.52
CA VAL A 151 13.80 8.63 -0.41
C VAL A 151 13.14 10.01 -0.26
N SER A 152 13.91 11.10 -0.42
CA SER A 152 13.35 12.46 -0.38
C SER A 152 12.24 12.61 -1.41
N ASP A 153 11.14 13.26 -1.00
CA ASP A 153 9.98 13.62 -1.84
C ASP A 153 9.21 12.43 -2.46
N ARG A 154 9.65 11.18 -2.24
CA ARG A 154 8.91 9.96 -2.64
C ARG A 154 7.72 9.73 -1.73
N THR A 155 6.56 9.47 -2.32
CA THR A 155 5.35 9.02 -1.61
C THR A 155 4.95 7.62 -2.07
N TYR A 156 4.38 6.83 -1.16
CA TYR A 156 3.82 5.50 -1.47
C TYR A 156 2.29 5.53 -1.36
N HIS A 157 1.64 4.71 -2.18
CA HIS A 157 0.21 4.46 -2.19
C HIS A 157 -0.06 2.96 -2.18
N GLU A 158 -1.24 2.52 -1.74
CA GLU A 158 -1.61 1.10 -1.69
C GLU A 158 -2.89 0.77 -2.47
N CYS A 159 -3.02 -0.49 -2.90
CA CYS A 159 -4.28 -1.06 -3.38
C CYS A 159 -4.48 -2.53 -3.00
N ASP A 160 -5.74 -2.92 -2.89
CA ASP A 160 -6.20 -4.29 -2.63
C ASP A 160 -6.22 -5.11 -3.92
N ILE A 161 -5.51 -6.23 -3.94
CA ILE A 161 -5.53 -7.15 -5.09
C ILE A 161 -6.28 -8.44 -4.76
N ASP A 162 -6.74 -9.15 -5.79
CA ASP A 162 -7.59 -10.35 -5.70
C ASP A 162 -8.92 -10.14 -4.91
N THR A 163 -9.46 -8.91 -4.90
CA THR A 163 -10.66 -8.55 -4.10
C THR A 163 -11.97 -8.41 -4.86
N LEU A 164 -11.98 -8.49 -6.20
CA LEU A 164 -13.22 -8.43 -6.99
C LEU A 164 -14.16 -9.58 -6.61
N ASN A 165 -15.43 -9.30 -6.30
CA ASN A 165 -16.40 -10.26 -5.78
C ASN A 165 -15.98 -10.98 -4.46
N ALA A 166 -14.91 -10.54 -3.79
CA ALA A 166 -14.40 -11.23 -2.60
C ALA A 166 -15.23 -10.90 -1.34
N LYS A 167 -15.37 -11.90 -0.45
CA LYS A 167 -16.08 -11.74 0.84
C LYS A 167 -15.33 -10.87 1.86
N SER A 168 -14.06 -10.54 1.61
CA SER A 168 -13.25 -9.64 2.43
C SER A 168 -12.16 -9.00 1.60
N ARG A 169 -11.48 -7.97 2.16
CA ARG A 169 -10.29 -7.34 1.55
C ARG A 169 -9.07 -8.26 1.45
N GLY A 170 -9.05 -9.40 2.16
CA GLY A 170 -7.87 -10.24 2.29
C GLY A 170 -6.62 -9.53 2.84
N ALA A 171 -5.48 -10.20 2.71
CA ALA A 171 -4.17 -9.78 3.19
C ALA A 171 -3.27 -9.14 2.12
N LYS A 172 -3.61 -9.33 0.84
CA LYS A 172 -2.75 -9.03 -0.30
C LYS A 172 -2.85 -7.58 -0.76
N ARG A 173 -1.70 -6.91 -0.95
CA ARG A 173 -1.64 -5.52 -1.44
C ARG A 173 -0.51 -5.33 -2.42
N ILE A 174 -0.70 -4.41 -3.37
CA ILE A 174 0.40 -3.73 -4.06
C ILE A 174 0.62 -2.39 -3.38
N ILE A 175 1.88 -2.06 -3.12
CA ILE A 175 2.32 -0.73 -2.68
C ILE A 175 3.18 -0.17 -3.80
N TYR A 176 2.87 1.04 -4.27
CA TYR A 176 3.56 1.66 -5.40
C TYR A 176 3.92 3.11 -5.08
N SER A 177 5.10 3.56 -5.54
CA SER A 177 5.52 4.95 -5.38
C SER A 177 5.15 5.83 -6.58
N ASP A 178 5.17 7.14 -6.35
CA ASP A 178 5.07 8.18 -7.37
C ASP A 178 6.25 8.21 -8.37
N ASP A 179 7.41 7.69 -7.98
CA ASP A 179 8.57 7.49 -8.87
C ASP A 179 8.68 6.07 -9.48
N GLY A 180 7.65 5.23 -9.33
CA GLY A 180 7.47 4.00 -10.10
C GLY A 180 8.04 2.71 -9.48
N GLN A 181 8.45 2.72 -8.22
CA GLN A 181 8.85 1.51 -7.48
C GLN A 181 7.60 0.73 -7.02
N ILE A 182 7.56 -0.58 -7.20
CA ILE A 182 6.37 -1.42 -6.91
C ILE A 182 6.75 -2.58 -6.01
N TYR A 183 6.01 -2.73 -4.91
CA TYR A 183 6.13 -3.81 -3.94
C TYR A 183 4.82 -4.60 -3.79
N TYR A 184 4.96 -5.85 -3.36
CA TYR A 184 3.85 -6.72 -2.99
C TYR A 184 3.97 -7.19 -1.54
N THR A 185 2.83 -7.31 -0.85
CA THR A 185 2.72 -8.01 0.43
C THR A 185 1.53 -8.97 0.37
N ASP A 186 1.68 -10.17 0.93
CA ASP A 186 0.63 -11.20 1.01
C ASP A 186 0.11 -11.43 2.44
N ASN A 187 0.68 -10.73 3.42
CA ASN A 187 0.61 -11.10 4.83
C ASN A 187 0.21 -9.94 5.75
N HIS A 188 -0.56 -8.98 5.22
CA HIS A 188 -0.94 -7.73 5.89
C HIS A 188 0.28 -6.88 6.29
N TYR A 189 1.10 -6.48 5.30
CA TYR A 189 2.19 -5.51 5.45
C TYR A 189 3.35 -5.96 6.37
N LYS A 190 3.44 -7.24 6.77
CA LYS A 190 4.52 -7.74 7.63
C LYS A 190 5.85 -7.88 6.90
N SER A 191 5.79 -8.22 5.61
CA SER A 191 6.95 -8.21 4.71
C SER A 191 6.53 -7.80 3.32
N PHE A 192 7.52 -7.35 2.54
CA PHE A 192 7.34 -6.88 1.18
C PHE A 192 8.31 -7.58 0.23
N THR A 193 7.88 -7.79 -1.01
CA THR A 193 8.69 -8.26 -2.13
C THR A 193 8.73 -7.16 -3.16
N LEU A 194 9.92 -6.69 -3.54
CA LEU A 194 10.11 -5.78 -4.68
C LEU A 194 9.67 -6.51 -5.96
N LEU A 195 8.75 -5.92 -6.70
CA LEU A 195 8.27 -6.44 -7.98
C LEU A 195 8.88 -5.68 -9.17
N TYR A 196 9.04 -4.37 -9.05
CA TYR A 196 9.54 -3.50 -10.12
C TYR A 196 10.22 -2.24 -9.57
N GLY A 197 11.20 -1.72 -10.31
CA GLY A 197 12.07 -0.62 -9.91
C GLY A 197 13.38 -1.11 -9.30
N ASP A 198 14.33 -0.18 -9.12
CA ASP A 198 15.64 -0.48 -8.54
C ASP A 198 15.58 -0.63 -7.01
N ASP A 199 16.37 -1.54 -6.46
CA ASP A 199 16.59 -1.68 -5.01
C ASP A 199 17.54 -0.58 -4.52
N VAL A 200 16.98 0.59 -4.20
CA VAL A 200 17.71 1.67 -3.51
C VAL A 200 17.82 1.37 -2.01
N GLN A 201 18.98 0.87 -1.61
CA GLN A 201 19.38 0.59 -0.23
C GLN A 201 19.82 1.84 0.55
#